data_AF-A0A919CWQ7-F1
#
_entry.id   AF-A0A919CWQ7-F1
#
_cell.length_a   1.000
_cell.length_b   1.000
_cell.length_c   1.000
_cell.angle_alpha   90.00
_cell.angle_beta   90.00
_cell.angle_gamma   90.00
#
_symmetry.space_group_name_H-M   'P 1'
#
loop_
_entity.id
_entity.type
_entity.pdbx_description
1 polymer ?
#
loop_
_entity_poly.entity_id
_entity_poly.type
_entity_poly.pdbx_seq_one_letter_code
_entity_poly.pdbx_strand_id
1 'polypeptide(L)'
;MDLASGIPLPSGAWHRYRGAMAREIRIEIDDEQYAQLEREAHERHEDPTVYAGRVLAQELNRARFLEGSALFLATPGVREEFASRFGPQPGTAASAA
;
A
#
# COMPACT_ATOMS: atom_id res chain seq x y z
N MET A 1 13.42 17.96 58.80
CA MET A 1 14.51 18.05 57.82
C MET A 1 13.99 17.47 56.52
N ASP A 2 13.87 18.34 55.52
CA ASP A 2 13.60 18.02 54.12
C ASP A 2 14.94 17.75 53.42
N LEU A 3 15.02 16.68 52.62
CA LEU A 3 15.77 16.67 51.36
C LEU A 3 15.07 15.69 50.39
N ALA A 4 14.17 16.26 49.58
CA ALA A 4 13.76 15.71 48.29
C ALA A 4 14.96 15.46 47.35
N SER A 5 14.91 14.38 46.53
CA SER A 5 15.48 14.23 45.17
C SER A 5 15.24 12.77 44.70
N GLY A 6 14.26 12.48 43.84
CA GLY A 6 14.43 12.36 42.37
C GLY A 6 14.87 10.93 42.01
N ILE A 7 14.05 10.06 41.40
CA ILE A 7 13.56 10.12 40.01
C ILE A 7 12.13 9.55 39.94
N PRO A 8 11.11 10.31 39.50
CA PRO A 8 9.85 9.71 39.08
C PRO A 8 10.08 8.99 37.75
N LEU A 9 9.83 7.67 37.72
CA LEU A 9 9.75 6.92 36.48
C LEU A 9 8.76 7.64 35.54
N PRO A 10 9.09 7.83 34.24
CA PRO A 10 8.16 8.45 33.32
C PRO A 10 6.96 7.51 33.10
N SER A 11 5.89 7.74 33.87
CA SER A 11 4.53 7.30 33.57
C SER A 11 4.07 7.98 32.27
N GLY A 12 4.52 7.46 31.13
CA GLY A 12 4.24 8.08 29.83
C GLY A 12 4.59 7.26 28.59
N ALA A 13 4.98 5.99 28.72
CA ALA A 13 5.43 5.17 27.58
C ALA A 13 4.40 4.13 27.09
N TRP A 14 3.12 4.25 27.44
CA TRP A 14 2.06 3.34 26.94
C TRP A 14 0.97 4.05 26.12
N HIS A 15 1.27 5.23 25.58
CA HIS A 15 0.38 5.94 24.66
C HIS A 15 1.05 6.17 23.30
N ARG A 16 1.42 5.08 22.62
CA ARG A 16 1.61 5.12 21.17
C ARG A 16 1.46 3.75 20.52
N TYR A 17 0.28 3.15 20.63
CA TYR A 17 -0.43 2.57 19.48
C TYR A 17 -1.92 2.75 19.77
N ARG A 18 -2.34 4.02 19.80
CA ARG A 18 -3.73 4.42 19.56
C ARG A 18 -4.16 3.62 18.33
N GLY A 19 -5.15 2.74 18.50
CA GLY A 19 -5.62 1.85 17.46
C GLY A 19 -5.66 2.56 16.11
N ALA A 20 -5.04 1.93 15.10
CA ALA A 20 -5.38 2.28 13.73
C ALA A 20 -6.90 2.31 13.68
N MET A 21 -7.49 3.44 13.30
CA MET A 21 -8.94 3.61 13.24
C MET A 21 -9.46 2.62 12.22
N ALA A 22 -9.79 1.40 12.66
CA ALA A 22 -10.42 0.40 11.84
C ALA A 22 -11.76 1.02 11.41
N ARG A 23 -11.86 1.33 10.12
CA ARG A 23 -13.09 1.84 9.51
C ARG A 23 -13.81 0.64 8.93
N GLU A 24 -15.09 0.52 9.25
CA GLU A 24 -15.95 -0.51 8.66
C GLU A 24 -16.44 -0.02 7.30
N ILE A 25 -16.32 -0.89 6.30
CA ILE A 25 -16.94 -0.71 4.97
C ILE A 25 -17.85 -1.91 4.77
N ARG A 26 -19.10 -1.66 4.40
CA ARG A 26 -20.06 -2.70 4.01
C ARG A 26 -20.19 -2.70 2.50
N ILE A 27 -20.04 -3.87 1.89
CA ILE A 27 -20.11 -4.07 0.45
C ILE A 27 -21.17 -5.13 0.22
N GLU A 28 -22.14 -4.81 -0.62
CA GLU A 28 -23.13 -5.78 -1.10
C GLU A 28 -22.59 -6.38 -2.40
N ILE A 29 -22.49 -7.72 -2.42
CA ILE A 29 -22.12 -8.52 -3.58
C ILE A 29 -23.17 -9.61 -3.75
N ASP A 30 -23.28 -10.17 -4.95
CA ASP A 30 -24.21 -11.27 -5.18
C ASP A 30 -23.76 -12.58 -4.50
N ASP A 31 -24.69 -13.53 -4.37
CA ASP A 31 -24.44 -14.80 -3.68
C ASP A 31 -23.33 -15.63 -4.36
N GLU A 32 -23.18 -15.53 -5.68
CA GLU A 32 -22.16 -16.26 -6.43
C GLU A 32 -20.76 -15.71 -6.12
N GLN A 33 -20.62 -14.39 -6.13
CA GLN A 33 -19.41 -13.68 -5.76
C GLN A 33 -19.04 -13.94 -4.29
N TYR A 34 -20.03 -13.93 -3.40
CA TYR A 34 -19.82 -14.24 -1.99
C TYR A 34 -19.32 -15.68 -1.80
N ALA A 35 -19.95 -16.67 -2.46
CA ALA A 35 -19.52 -18.06 -2.41
C ALA A 35 -18.11 -18.28 -2.98
N GLN A 36 -17.76 -17.56 -4.06
CA GLN A 36 -16.40 -17.57 -4.61
C GLN A 36 -15.39 -17.01 -3.61
N LEU A 37 -15.71 -15.90 -2.96
CA LEU A 37 -14.85 -15.28 -1.95
C LEU A 37 -14.60 -16.22 -0.76
N GLU A 38 -15.64 -16.88 -0.26
CA GLU A 38 -15.50 -17.86 0.83
C GLU A 38 -14.63 -19.05 0.44
N ARG A 39 -14.81 -19.57 -0.78
CA ARG A 39 -13.97 -20.65 -1.32
C ARG A 39 -12.50 -20.23 -1.40
N GLU A 40 -12.22 -19.06 -1.95
CA GLU A 40 -10.83 -18.57 -2.09
C GLU A 40 -10.15 -18.26 -0.75
N ALA A 41 -10.91 -17.77 0.23
CA ALA A 41 -10.44 -17.57 1.59
C ALA A 41 -10.13 -18.91 2.26
N HIS A 42 -11.02 -19.91 2.09
CA HIS A 42 -10.84 -21.26 2.61
C HIS A 42 -9.60 -21.94 2.03
N GLU A 43 -9.38 -21.87 0.72
CA GLU A 43 -8.19 -22.41 0.03
C GLU A 43 -6.89 -21.81 0.56
N ARG A 44 -6.94 -20.57 1.09
CA ARG A 44 -5.79 -19.87 1.67
C ARG A 44 -5.72 -20.00 3.19
N HIS A 45 -6.65 -20.72 3.82
CA HIS A 45 -6.80 -20.82 5.27
C HIS A 45 -6.91 -19.44 5.96
N GLU A 46 -7.57 -18.48 5.30
CA GLU A 46 -7.80 -17.12 5.81
C GLU A 46 -9.28 -16.93 6.20
N ASP A 47 -9.53 -16.03 7.16
CA ASP A 47 -10.88 -15.53 7.42
C ASP A 47 -11.41 -14.76 6.19
N PRO A 48 -12.67 -14.99 5.74
CA PRO A 48 -13.22 -14.32 4.57
C PRO A 48 -13.17 -12.78 4.62
N THR A 49 -13.39 -12.18 5.79
CA THR A 49 -13.33 -10.71 5.95
C THR A 49 -11.89 -10.20 5.84
N VAL A 50 -10.94 -10.91 6.43
CA VAL A 50 -9.51 -10.61 6.29
C VAL A 50 -9.04 -10.74 4.85
N TYR A 51 -9.45 -11.83 4.18
CA TYR A 51 -9.16 -12.08 2.77
C TYR A 51 -9.72 -10.95 1.90
N ALA A 52 -11.00 -10.61 2.06
CA ALA A 52 -11.66 -9.53 1.34
C ALA A 52 -10.93 -8.19 1.53
N GLY A 53 -10.58 -7.84 2.77
CA GLY A 53 -9.85 -6.61 3.08
C GLY A 53 -8.47 -6.55 2.41
N ARG A 54 -7.74 -7.68 2.39
CA ARG A 54 -6.44 -7.77 1.72
C ARG A 54 -6.56 -7.64 0.21
N VAL A 55 -7.50 -8.34 -0.42
CA VAL A 55 -7.76 -8.26 -1.86
C VAL A 55 -8.18 -6.85 -2.25
N LEU A 56 -9.11 -6.23 -1.51
CA LEU A 56 -9.55 -4.86 -1.75
C LEU A 56 -8.38 -3.86 -1.67
N ALA A 57 -7.50 -4.00 -0.69
CA ALA A 57 -6.32 -3.14 -0.58
C ALA A 57 -5.34 -3.32 -1.75
N GLN A 58 -5.14 -4.56 -2.21
CA GLN A 58 -4.30 -4.88 -3.36
C GLN A 58 -4.87 -4.26 -4.65
N GLU A 59 -6.16 -4.44 -4.90
CA GLU A 59 -6.82 -3.91 -6.10
C GLU A 59 -6.90 -2.38 -6.08
N LEU A 60 -7.10 -1.75 -4.92
CA LEU A 60 -7.03 -0.29 -4.81
C LEU A 60 -5.63 0.25 -5.15
N ASN A 61 -4.58 -0.41 -4.68
CA ASN A 61 -3.20 -0.03 -5.02
C ASN A 61 -2.92 -0.23 -6.51
N ARG A 62 -3.39 -1.34 -7.08
CA ARG A 62 -3.29 -1.62 -8.51
C ARG A 62 -3.99 -0.56 -9.36
N ALA A 63 -5.22 -0.19 -9.00
CA ALA A 63 -5.99 0.84 -9.70
C ALA A 63 -5.25 2.19 -9.70
N ARG A 64 -4.76 2.63 -8.54
CA ARG A 64 -3.96 3.86 -8.41
C ARG A 64 -2.68 3.84 -9.24
N PHE A 65 -2.00 2.71 -9.27
CA PHE A 65 -0.80 2.55 -10.08
C PHE A 65 -1.10 2.67 -11.58
N LEU A 66 -2.15 2.00 -12.05
CA LEU A 66 -2.55 2.06 -13.46
C LEU A 66 -2.99 3.47 -13.87
N GLU A 67 -3.77 4.14 -13.03
CA GLU A 67 -4.18 5.53 -13.24
C GLU A 67 -2.97 6.47 -13.32
N GLY A 68 -2.05 6.37 -12.35
CA GLY A 68 -0.82 7.17 -12.35
C GLY A 68 0.08 6.88 -13.55
N SER A 69 0.17 5.62 -13.99
CA SER A 69 0.92 5.22 -15.17
C SER A 69 0.31 5.80 -16.44
N ALA A 70 -1.03 5.77 -16.56
CA ALA A 70 -1.73 6.36 -17.69
C ALA A 70 -1.50 7.87 -17.76
N LEU A 71 -1.56 8.56 -16.61
CA LEU A 71 -1.25 9.99 -16.52
C LEU A 71 0.20 10.29 -16.90
N PHE A 72 1.15 9.50 -16.39
CA PHE A 72 2.57 9.62 -16.72
C PHE A 72 2.81 9.51 -18.23
N LEU A 73 2.20 8.51 -18.88
CA LEU A 73 2.33 8.30 -20.33
C LEU A 73 1.65 9.39 -21.16
N ALA A 74 0.55 9.96 -20.67
CA ALA A 74 -0.20 11.01 -21.34
C ALA A 74 0.41 12.41 -21.15
N THR A 75 1.26 12.62 -20.14
CA THR A 75 1.83 13.94 -19.83
C THR A 75 2.98 14.26 -20.79
N PRO A 76 2.87 15.30 -21.63
CA PRO A 76 3.94 15.66 -22.56
C PRO A 76 5.25 15.99 -21.84
N GLY A 77 6.38 15.51 -22.36
CA GLY A 77 7.72 15.83 -21.85
C GLY A 77 8.16 15.01 -20.63
N VAL A 78 7.23 14.46 -19.85
CA VAL A 78 7.55 13.69 -18.63
C VAL A 78 8.23 12.36 -18.97
N ARG A 79 7.76 11.69 -20.02
CA ARG A 79 8.37 10.43 -20.50
C ARG A 79 9.79 10.66 -21.01
N GLU A 80 10.00 11.74 -21.75
CA GLU A 80 11.30 12.11 -22.30
C GLU A 80 12.28 12.50 -21.18
N GLU A 81 11.83 13.27 -20.18
CA GLU A 81 12.63 13.61 -19.00
C GLU A 81 13.00 12.35 -18.20
N PHE A 82 12.04 11.45 -17.99
CA PHE A 82 12.28 10.17 -17.31
C PHE A 82 13.29 9.31 -18.06
N ALA A 83 13.14 9.16 -19.39
CA ALA A 83 14.07 8.40 -20.22
C ALA A 83 15.47 9.03 -20.22
N SER A 84 15.59 10.35 -20.20
CA SER A 84 16.88 11.03 -20.08
C SER A 84 17.58 10.74 -18.74
N ARG A 85 16.83 10.52 -17.65
CA ARG A 85 17.39 10.29 -16.32
C ARG A 85 17.63 8.82 -16.00
N PHE A 86 16.75 7.93 -16.44
CA PHE A 86 16.71 6.51 -16.05
C PHE A 86 16.73 5.54 -17.23
N GLY A 87 16.65 6.03 -18.47
CA GLY A 87 16.75 5.21 -19.66
C GLY A 87 18.17 4.69 -19.90
N PRO A 88 18.34 3.67 -20.76
CA PRO A 88 19.64 3.17 -21.12
C PRO A 88 20.50 4.30 -21.70
N GLN A 89 21.64 4.57 -21.09
CA GLN A 89 22.62 5.47 -21.69
C GLN A 89 23.20 4.81 -22.93
N PRO A 90 23.36 5.53 -24.05
CA PRO A 90 24.03 4.98 -25.21
C PRO A 90 25.45 4.55 -24.79
N GLY A 91 25.71 3.25 -24.84
CA GLY A 91 27.05 2.73 -24.62
C GLY A 91 27.99 3.21 -25.72
N THR A 92 29.27 3.33 -25.39
CA THR A 92 30.36 3.82 -26.27
C THR A 92 30.52 3.06 -27.60
N ALA A 93 29.83 1.94 -27.79
CA ALA A 93 29.88 1.11 -28.99
C ALA A 93 28.89 1.52 -30.11
N ALA A 94 28.00 2.49 -29.88
CA ALA A 94 27.05 2.96 -30.92
C ALA A 94 27.67 3.93 -31.95
N SER A 95 28.99 4.13 -31.95
CA SER A 95 29.71 5.00 -32.90
C SER A 95 30.70 4.23 -33.79
N ALA A 96 30.47 2.93 -34.01
CA ALA A 96 31.24 2.14 -34.96
C ALA A 96 30.35 1.11 -35.68
N ALA A 97 29.45 1.61 -36.53
CA ALA A 97 28.80 0.84 -37.59
C ALA A 97 28.48 1.79 -38.75
#